data_AF-A0A061GRG3-F1
#
_entry.id   AF-A0A061GRG3-F1
#
_cell.length_a   1.000
_cell.length_b   1.000
_cell.length_c   1.000
_cell.angle_alpha   90.00
_cell.angle_beta   90.00
_cell.angle_gamma   90.00
#
_symmetry.space_group_name_H-M   'P 1'
#
loop_
_entity.id
_entity.type
_entity.pdbx_description
1 polymer ?
#
loop_
_entity_poly.entity_id
_entity_poly.type
_entity_poly.pdbx_seq_one_letter_code
_entity_poly.pdbx_strand_id
1 'polypeptide(L)'
;MGVSIPQNTRYTLTTVLFIVLFVLSLFLFSRRTLEPSLSIDQQSFPLIKSELRSSDPDPLNSSTHQSVPPSISQADELGPSPNATSIDDQPSAHDDQNPPADNEAVVDNGEEKREMCDLYTGTWVKDEEYPVYKPGSCPYVDEAFDCQSNGRQDSDYLRWRWKPDGCDLPRKNYFKEGDYVYPKFDAVEAYRRALKTWAKWIDENVKPAKQLVFYRGYSSAHFRGGDWDSGGSCNGETQPILSGAFLETYPLKMKIVEEVIQEMKVPVILLNVTRLTNFRKDGHPSIFGKRLTEGKKVSTRRQDCSHWCVPGVPDTWNELIYATLFFNKQF
;
A
#
# COMPACT_ATOMS: atom_id res chain seq x y z
N MET A 1 -88.76 7.77 5.37
CA MET A 1 -88.01 8.44 4.30
C MET A 1 -86.55 8.02 4.42
N GLY A 2 -86.09 7.10 3.57
CA GLY A 2 -84.68 6.70 3.48
C GLY A 2 -84.17 7.03 2.09
N VAL A 3 -83.24 7.99 1.97
CA VAL A 3 -82.69 8.42 0.69
C VAL A 3 -81.63 7.38 0.26
N SER A 4 -81.89 6.68 -0.84
CA SER A 4 -80.95 5.70 -1.40
C SER A 4 -79.84 6.40 -2.19
N ILE A 5 -78.61 6.35 -1.68
CA ILE A 5 -77.42 6.90 -2.34
C ILE A 5 -77.10 6.09 -3.62
N PRO A 6 -76.91 6.72 -4.79
CA PRO A 6 -76.61 6.07 -6.06
C PRO A 6 -75.37 5.19 -6.00
N GLN A 7 -75.39 4.07 -6.72
CA GLN A 7 -74.34 3.04 -6.67
C GLN A 7 -72.96 3.58 -7.09
N ASN A 8 -72.91 4.47 -8.08
CA ASN A 8 -71.67 5.13 -8.52
C ASN A 8 -71.04 5.99 -7.41
N THR A 9 -71.84 6.68 -6.61
CA THR A 9 -71.36 7.48 -5.48
C THR A 9 -70.74 6.59 -4.39
N ARG A 10 -71.24 5.37 -4.21
CA ARG A 10 -70.68 4.38 -3.26
C ARG A 10 -69.32 3.87 -3.70
N TYR A 11 -69.14 3.61 -5.00
CA TYR A 11 -67.83 3.20 -5.54
C TYR A 11 -66.81 4.34 -5.44
N THR A 12 -67.19 5.57 -5.77
CA THR A 12 -66.29 6.72 -5.62
C THR A 12 -65.87 6.94 -4.17
N LEU A 13 -66.81 6.85 -3.22
CA LEU A 13 -66.51 6.96 -1.79
C LEU A 13 -65.58 5.85 -1.29
N THR A 14 -65.76 4.61 -1.76
CA THR A 14 -64.89 3.49 -1.37
C THR A 14 -63.50 3.61 -1.99
N THR A 15 -63.39 4.03 -3.25
CA THR A 15 -62.08 4.28 -3.89
C THR A 15 -61.32 5.42 -3.20
N VAL A 16 -62.00 6.53 -2.89
CA VAL A 16 -61.38 7.67 -2.17
C VAL A 16 -60.92 7.25 -0.78
N LEU A 17 -61.75 6.50 -0.04
CA LEU A 17 -61.37 5.99 1.28
C LEU A 17 -60.14 5.08 1.21
N PHE A 18 -60.07 4.20 0.20
CA PHE A 18 -58.93 3.30 0.02
C PHE A 18 -57.63 4.07 -0.29
N ILE A 19 -57.71 5.09 -1.17
CA ILE A 19 -56.55 5.94 -1.49
C ILE A 19 -56.08 6.70 -0.24
N VAL A 20 -57.00 7.27 0.55
CA VAL A 20 -56.65 7.98 1.79
C VAL A 20 -55.98 7.05 2.79
N LEU A 21 -56.51 5.83 3.00
CA LEU A 21 -55.91 4.85 3.90
C LEU A 21 -54.54 4.36 3.41
N PHE A 22 -54.36 4.18 2.10
CA PHE A 22 -53.08 3.80 1.50
C PHE A 22 -52.01 4.89 1.68
N VAL A 23 -52.36 6.16 1.43
CA VAL A 23 -51.44 7.30 1.64
C VAL A 23 -51.12 7.47 3.13
N LEU A 24 -52.11 7.30 4.03
CA LEU A 24 -51.89 7.36 5.48
C LEU A 24 -50.96 6.23 5.95
N SER A 25 -51.11 5.02 5.39
CA SER A 25 -50.23 3.89 5.66
C SER A 25 -48.79 4.18 5.20
N LEU A 26 -48.59 4.68 3.99
CA LEU A 26 -47.28 5.09 3.51
C LEU A 26 -46.64 6.18 4.39
N PHE A 27 -47.43 7.15 4.86
CA PHE A 27 -46.94 8.20 5.76
C PHE A 27 -46.54 7.65 7.14
N LEU A 28 -47.34 6.75 7.71
CA LEU A 28 -47.05 6.10 9.00
C LEU A 28 -45.85 5.13 8.91
N PHE A 29 -45.72 4.39 7.81
CA PHE A 29 -44.56 3.53 7.55
C PHE A 29 -43.29 4.35 7.28
N SER A 30 -43.38 5.43 6.51
CA SER A 30 -42.25 6.34 6.25
C SER A 30 -41.79 7.06 7.52
N ARG A 31 -42.70 7.41 8.43
CA ARG A 31 -42.34 7.94 9.76
C ARG A 31 -41.64 6.89 10.62
N ARG A 32 -42.10 5.64 10.63
CA ARG A 32 -41.44 4.55 11.37
C ARG A 32 -40.04 4.21 10.85
N THR A 33 -39.77 4.40 9.55
CA THR A 33 -38.42 4.23 8.99
C THR A 33 -37.49 5.44 9.23
N LEU A 34 -38.02 6.58 9.69
CA LEU A 34 -37.25 7.80 9.96
C LEU A 34 -37.02 8.08 11.46
N GLU A 35 -37.57 7.26 12.36
CA GLU A 35 -37.15 7.24 13.76
C GLU A 35 -36.13 6.11 13.97
N PRO A 36 -34.82 6.39 13.97
CA PRO A 36 -33.90 5.47 14.61
C PRO A 36 -34.22 5.51 16.10
N SER A 37 -34.59 4.37 16.69
CA SER A 37 -34.59 4.20 18.14
C SER A 37 -33.14 4.23 18.63
N LEU A 38 -32.58 5.43 18.69
CA LEU A 38 -31.34 5.77 19.37
C LEU A 38 -31.72 6.01 20.83
N SER A 39 -31.68 4.96 21.65
CA SER A 39 -31.59 5.11 23.09
C SER A 39 -30.21 5.69 23.42
N ILE A 40 -30.09 7.01 23.33
CA ILE A 40 -28.94 7.74 23.89
C ILE A 40 -29.19 7.83 25.40
N ASP A 41 -28.43 7.03 26.14
CA ASP A 41 -28.24 7.23 27.57
C ASP A 41 -27.54 8.59 27.75
N GLN A 42 -28.34 9.60 28.10
CA GLN A 42 -27.88 10.98 28.27
C GLN A 42 -27.23 11.11 29.64
N GLN A 43 -25.98 10.67 29.78
CA GLN A 43 -25.12 11.14 30.86
C GLN A 43 -24.57 12.52 30.51
N SER A 44 -25.08 13.52 31.22
CA SER A 44 -24.66 14.91 31.19
C SER A 44 -23.18 15.07 31.57
N PHE A 45 -22.35 15.50 30.62
CA PHE A 45 -21.03 16.06 30.90
C PHE A 45 -21.15 17.59 31.09
N PRO A 46 -20.66 18.16 32.20
CA PRO A 46 -20.69 19.60 32.41
C PRO A 46 -19.66 20.31 31.51
N LEU A 47 -20.15 21.34 30.81
CA LEU A 47 -19.38 22.32 30.05
C LEU A 47 -18.37 23.04 30.96
N ILE A 48 -17.08 22.70 30.84
CA ILE A 48 -16.00 23.52 31.38
C ILE A 48 -15.66 24.58 30.33
N LYS A 49 -16.07 25.82 30.61
CA LYS A 49 -15.56 27.03 29.97
C LYS A 49 -14.12 27.22 30.46
N SER A 50 -13.12 27.06 29.60
CA SER A 50 -11.76 27.51 29.92
C SER A 50 -11.57 28.94 29.43
N GLU A 51 -11.58 29.87 30.38
CA GLU A 51 -11.11 31.25 30.22
C GLU A 51 -9.65 31.25 29.73
N LEU A 52 -9.37 31.99 28.67
CA LEU A 52 -8.02 32.28 28.20
C LEU A 52 -7.38 33.30 29.15
N ARG A 53 -6.30 32.94 29.85
CA ARG A 53 -5.47 33.92 30.57
C ARG A 53 -4.01 33.76 30.20
N SER A 54 -3.48 34.80 29.56
CA SER A 54 -2.09 34.98 29.19
C SER A 54 -1.22 35.21 30.42
N SER A 55 -0.06 34.57 30.45
CA SER A 55 1.07 34.97 31.28
C SER A 55 2.34 34.72 30.48
N ASP A 56 3.05 35.80 30.15
CA ASP A 56 4.41 35.76 29.56
C ASP A 56 5.43 35.13 30.54
N PRO A 57 6.61 34.70 30.05
CA PRO A 57 7.58 33.92 30.82
C PRO A 57 8.73 34.75 31.39
N ASP A 58 9.32 34.31 32.51
CA ASP A 58 10.72 34.56 32.91
C ASP A 58 11.05 33.78 34.21
N PRO A 59 12.33 33.55 34.58
CA PRO A 59 13.33 32.76 33.86
C PRO A 59 13.87 31.58 34.71
N LEU A 60 14.65 30.72 34.05
CA LEU A 60 15.37 29.56 34.58
C LEU A 60 16.08 29.79 35.93
N ASN A 61 15.95 28.81 36.84
CA ASN A 61 17.02 28.45 37.76
C ASN A 61 17.13 26.91 37.90
N SER A 62 18.37 26.44 37.73
CA SER A 62 19.05 25.22 38.20
C SER A 62 18.20 24.21 39.01
N SER A 63 18.24 22.89 38.81
CA SER A 63 19.41 22.01 38.78
C SER A 63 18.99 20.55 38.50
N THR A 64 19.91 19.77 37.91
CA THR A 64 20.13 18.31 38.08
C THR A 64 19.01 17.31 37.74
N HIS A 65 19.23 16.46 36.72
CA HIS A 65 19.62 15.05 36.92
C HIS A 65 20.04 14.36 35.60
N GLN A 66 21.31 13.94 35.60
CA GLN A 66 21.91 12.71 35.04
C GLN A 66 21.45 12.19 33.67
N SER A 67 22.34 12.39 32.70
CA SER A 67 22.49 11.65 31.45
C SER A 67 22.92 10.19 31.70
N VAL A 68 22.18 9.23 31.13
CA VAL A 68 22.64 7.87 30.86
C VAL A 68 22.74 7.71 29.33
N PRO A 69 23.88 7.28 28.77
CA PRO A 69 24.05 7.12 27.32
C PRO A 69 23.42 5.82 26.80
N PRO A 70 22.92 5.78 25.55
CA PRO A 70 22.45 4.54 24.95
C PRO A 70 23.62 3.66 24.50
N SER A 71 23.59 2.41 24.95
CA SER A 71 24.54 1.35 24.62
C SER A 71 24.46 0.99 23.13
N ILE A 72 25.61 1.08 22.47
CA ILE A 72 25.87 0.64 21.10
C ILE A 72 25.83 -0.90 21.06
N SER A 73 24.99 -1.49 20.20
CA SER A 73 25.02 -2.92 19.90
C SER A 73 26.21 -3.23 18.99
N GLN A 74 27.12 -4.06 19.49
CA GLN A 74 28.29 -4.58 18.81
C GLN A 74 27.88 -5.39 17.57
N ALA A 75 28.57 -5.12 16.46
CA ALA A 75 28.60 -5.97 15.30
C ALA A 75 29.65 -7.07 15.53
N ASP A 76 29.26 -8.32 15.29
CA ASP A 76 30.15 -9.48 15.31
C ASP A 76 31.14 -9.39 14.14
N GLU A 77 32.43 -9.31 14.47
CA GLU A 77 33.55 -9.61 13.56
C GLU A 77 33.70 -11.13 13.43
N LEU A 78 33.49 -11.66 12.22
CA LEU A 78 33.96 -12.98 11.83
C LEU A 78 35.34 -12.84 11.16
N GLY A 79 36.39 -13.15 11.93
CA GLY A 79 37.75 -13.31 11.42
C GLY A 79 37.92 -14.57 10.55
N PRO A 80 38.93 -14.62 9.67
CA PRO A 80 39.10 -15.67 8.68
C PRO A 80 39.83 -16.90 9.25
N SER A 81 39.47 -18.09 8.76
CA SER A 81 40.19 -19.35 9.02
C SER A 81 41.31 -19.56 7.98
N PRO A 82 42.48 -20.11 8.37
CA PRO A 82 43.59 -20.38 7.45
C PRO A 82 43.56 -21.83 6.94
N ASN A 83 43.93 -22.04 5.66
CA ASN A 83 44.87 -23.07 5.18
C ASN A 83 44.71 -23.32 3.68
N ALA A 84 45.78 -23.09 2.92
CA ALA A 84 46.37 -24.07 1.98
C ALA A 84 47.67 -23.51 1.37
N THR A 85 48.79 -24.18 1.68
CA THR A 85 49.91 -24.58 0.81
C THR A 85 49.67 -24.42 -0.70
N SER A 86 50.63 -24.11 -1.59
CA SER A 86 52.10 -24.05 -1.56
C SER A 86 52.57 -23.73 -3.00
N ILE A 87 53.85 -23.36 -3.13
CA ILE A 87 54.81 -23.60 -4.24
C ILE A 87 55.38 -22.33 -4.90
N ASP A 88 56.70 -22.30 -4.83
CA ASP A 88 57.70 -21.40 -5.38
C ASP A 88 57.64 -21.23 -6.90
N ASP A 89 58.06 -20.06 -7.38
CA ASP A 89 59.21 -19.96 -8.30
C ASP A 89 59.53 -18.47 -8.57
N GLN A 90 60.80 -18.11 -8.38
CA GLN A 90 61.43 -16.90 -8.92
C GLN A 90 62.37 -17.40 -10.04
N PRO A 91 62.62 -16.61 -11.11
CA PRO A 91 63.73 -15.67 -10.98
C PRO A 91 63.61 -14.36 -11.78
N SER A 92 64.27 -13.34 -11.20
CA SER A 92 65.18 -12.33 -11.80
C SER A 92 64.76 -11.39 -12.94
N ALA A 93 65.07 -10.13 -12.66
CA ALA A 93 65.11 -8.91 -13.47
C ALA A 93 66.16 -8.86 -14.60
N HIS A 94 65.99 -7.87 -15.49
CA HIS A 94 66.96 -6.98 -16.18
C HIS A 94 66.39 -6.58 -17.56
N ASP A 95 66.63 -5.41 -18.16
CA ASP A 95 66.95 -4.03 -17.76
C ASP A 95 66.88 -3.20 -19.07
N ASP A 96 66.66 -1.89 -18.93
CA ASP A 96 67.13 -0.79 -19.78
C ASP A 96 66.64 -0.47 -21.22
N GLN A 97 66.06 0.75 -21.30
CA GLN A 97 66.44 1.93 -22.12
C GLN A 97 65.94 2.16 -23.58
N ASN A 98 64.90 3.03 -23.65
CA ASN A 98 64.72 4.29 -24.44
C ASN A 98 64.62 4.39 -26.00
N PRO A 99 63.85 5.41 -26.52
CA PRO A 99 63.30 5.58 -27.89
C PRO A 99 64.16 6.53 -28.77
N PRO A 100 63.78 7.12 -29.96
CA PRO A 100 62.52 7.17 -30.75
C PRO A 100 62.74 6.77 -32.26
N ALA A 101 61.85 6.84 -33.25
CA ALA A 101 60.89 7.87 -33.66
C ALA A 101 60.00 7.41 -34.86
N ASP A 102 58.99 8.23 -35.16
CA ASP A 102 58.35 8.46 -36.47
C ASP A 102 57.13 7.61 -36.90
N ASN A 103 55.95 8.20 -36.67
CA ASN A 103 54.79 8.35 -37.57
C ASN A 103 54.33 7.14 -38.40
N GLU A 104 53.21 6.54 -38.00
CA GLU A 104 52.06 6.41 -38.90
C GLU A 104 50.76 6.22 -38.09
N ALA A 105 49.81 7.11 -38.33
CA ALA A 105 48.50 7.09 -37.71
C ALA A 105 47.65 5.96 -38.31
N VAL A 106 47.44 4.88 -37.55
CA VAL A 106 46.34 3.96 -37.81
C VAL A 106 45.13 4.49 -37.06
N VAL A 107 44.21 5.08 -37.82
CA VAL A 107 42.87 5.42 -37.35
C VAL A 107 42.14 4.10 -37.12
N ASP A 108 42.21 3.59 -35.89
CA ASP A 108 41.28 2.57 -35.44
C ASP A 108 39.94 3.26 -35.15
N ASN A 109 39.04 3.20 -36.13
CA ASN A 109 37.63 3.45 -35.92
C ASN A 109 37.09 2.32 -35.04
N GLY A 110 37.36 2.43 -33.73
CA GLY A 110 36.77 1.61 -32.69
C GLY A 110 35.28 1.90 -32.55
N GLU A 111 34.48 1.51 -33.54
CA GLU A 111 33.17 1.01 -33.23
C GLU A 111 33.41 -0.20 -32.32
N GLU A 112 33.24 -0.02 -31.01
CA GLU A 112 33.02 -1.14 -30.09
C GLU A 112 31.87 -1.96 -30.69
N LYS A 113 32.21 -3.01 -31.43
CA LYS A 113 31.31 -4.13 -31.64
C LYS A 113 30.92 -4.55 -30.24
N ARG A 114 29.71 -4.17 -29.81
CA ARG A 114 29.03 -4.92 -28.76
C ARG A 114 29.03 -6.34 -29.25
N GLU A 115 29.95 -7.17 -28.75
CA GLU A 115 29.91 -8.59 -29.00
C GLU A 115 28.53 -9.02 -28.57
N MET A 116 27.73 -9.38 -29.58
CA MET A 116 26.36 -9.76 -29.36
C MET A 116 26.43 -11.05 -28.55
N CYS A 117 26.02 -10.97 -27.28
CA CYS A 117 26.05 -12.10 -26.39
C CYS A 117 25.34 -13.29 -27.04
N ASP A 118 26.08 -14.35 -27.33
CA ASP A 118 25.49 -15.60 -27.81
C ASP A 118 24.70 -16.23 -26.66
N LEU A 119 23.38 -16.14 -26.75
CA LEU A 119 22.45 -16.60 -25.72
C LEU A 119 22.41 -18.12 -25.60
N TYR A 120 22.97 -18.86 -26.57
CA TYR A 120 22.85 -20.31 -26.67
C TYR A 120 24.12 -21.06 -26.27
N THR A 121 25.23 -20.35 -26.04
CA THR A 121 26.50 -20.90 -25.53
C THR A 121 26.68 -20.50 -24.07
N GLY A 122 26.77 -21.48 -23.18
CA GLY A 122 26.79 -21.25 -21.74
C GLY A 122 26.69 -22.51 -20.89
N THR A 123 26.36 -22.34 -19.61
CA THR A 123 26.25 -23.42 -18.64
C THR A 123 25.01 -23.31 -17.77
N TRP A 124 24.51 -24.45 -17.28
CA TRP A 124 23.48 -24.47 -16.24
C TRP A 124 24.13 -24.25 -14.88
N VAL A 125 23.62 -23.27 -14.14
CA VAL A 125 24.07 -22.92 -12.79
C VAL A 125 22.91 -23.06 -11.80
N LYS A 126 23.20 -23.52 -10.58
CA LYS A 126 22.20 -23.60 -9.52
C LYS A 126 21.87 -22.20 -9.01
N ASP A 127 20.59 -21.92 -8.80
CA ASP A 127 20.07 -20.61 -8.42
C ASP A 127 18.96 -20.78 -7.38
N GLU A 128 19.18 -20.24 -6.18
CA GLU A 128 18.24 -20.35 -5.07
C GLU A 128 17.04 -19.38 -5.20
N GLU A 129 17.11 -18.40 -6.13
CA GLU A 129 15.96 -17.55 -6.47
C GLU A 129 14.99 -18.24 -7.44
N TYR A 130 15.38 -19.36 -8.04
CA TYR A 130 14.53 -20.17 -8.91
C TYR A 130 13.64 -21.13 -8.10
N PRO A 131 12.46 -21.52 -8.63
CA PRO A 131 11.91 -21.14 -9.93
C PRO A 131 11.28 -19.73 -9.95
N VAL A 132 11.21 -19.13 -11.15
CA VAL A 132 10.60 -17.80 -11.37
C VAL A 132 9.13 -17.74 -10.93
N TYR A 133 8.43 -18.88 -10.93
CA TYR A 133 7.09 -19.04 -10.37
C TYR A 133 6.97 -20.41 -9.68
N LYS A 134 6.06 -20.52 -8.70
CA LYS A 134 5.87 -21.76 -7.94
C LYS A 134 5.14 -22.82 -8.78
N PRO A 135 5.50 -24.12 -8.70
CA PRO A 135 4.71 -25.18 -9.33
C PRO A 135 3.23 -25.11 -8.92
N GLY A 136 2.33 -25.34 -9.87
CA GLY A 136 0.88 -25.23 -9.67
C GLY A 136 0.32 -23.81 -9.50
N SER A 137 1.15 -22.75 -9.49
CA SER A 137 0.65 -21.38 -9.32
C SER A 137 0.16 -20.72 -10.62
N CYS A 138 0.47 -21.30 -11.78
CA CYS A 138 0.10 -20.75 -13.08
C CYS A 138 -1.07 -21.54 -13.66
N PRO A 139 -2.29 -20.96 -13.76
CA PRO A 139 -3.50 -21.67 -14.20
C PRO A 139 -3.50 -22.01 -15.71
N TYR A 140 -2.50 -21.53 -16.45
CA TYR A 140 -2.39 -21.73 -17.90
C TYR A 140 -1.44 -22.87 -18.28
N VAL A 141 -0.78 -23.50 -17.31
CA VAL A 141 0.09 -24.66 -17.58
C VAL A 141 -0.81 -25.86 -17.86
N ASP A 142 -0.61 -26.47 -19.02
CA ASP A 142 -1.34 -27.69 -19.40
C ASP A 142 -1.02 -28.84 -18.44
N GLU A 143 -1.98 -29.73 -18.19
CA GLU A 143 -1.87 -30.82 -17.21
C GLU A 143 -0.64 -31.68 -17.50
N ALA A 144 -0.37 -31.96 -18.77
CA ALA A 144 0.77 -32.77 -19.20
C ALA A 144 2.14 -32.20 -18.77
N PHE A 145 2.23 -30.90 -18.47
CA PHE A 145 3.47 -30.24 -18.05
C PHE A 145 3.55 -29.98 -16.53
N ASP A 146 2.46 -30.17 -15.78
CA ASP A 146 2.43 -29.94 -14.34
C ASP A 146 2.99 -31.15 -13.56
N CYS A 147 4.30 -31.38 -13.72
CA CYS A 147 4.99 -32.56 -13.18
C CYS A 147 4.80 -32.73 -11.66
N GLN A 148 4.78 -31.63 -10.90
CA GLN A 148 4.65 -31.68 -9.44
C GLN A 148 3.23 -32.09 -9.04
N SER A 149 2.21 -31.52 -9.67
CA SER A 149 0.82 -31.95 -9.46
C SER A 149 0.60 -33.39 -9.92
N ASN A 150 1.32 -33.84 -10.95
CA ASN A 150 1.31 -35.22 -11.45
C ASN A 150 2.15 -36.20 -10.61
N GLY A 151 2.70 -35.77 -9.47
CA GLY A 151 3.33 -36.65 -8.48
C GLY A 151 4.85 -36.83 -8.60
N ARG A 152 5.55 -36.02 -9.41
CA ARG A 152 7.02 -35.98 -9.39
C ARG A 152 7.53 -35.51 -8.03
N GLN A 153 8.39 -36.30 -7.39
CA GLN A 153 8.80 -36.08 -5.99
C GLN A 153 10.04 -35.20 -5.84
N ASP A 154 10.99 -35.27 -6.78
CA ASP A 154 12.18 -34.41 -6.77
C ASP A 154 11.82 -32.98 -7.20
N SER A 155 12.51 -31.98 -6.65
CA SER A 155 12.30 -30.57 -6.98
C SER A 155 13.58 -29.80 -7.33
N ASP A 156 14.74 -30.43 -7.20
CA ASP A 156 16.04 -29.79 -7.46
C ASP A 156 16.19 -29.34 -8.92
N TYR A 157 15.50 -29.99 -9.86
CA TYR A 157 15.48 -29.60 -11.27
C TYR A 157 14.91 -28.18 -11.49
N LEU A 158 14.09 -27.68 -10.56
CA LEU A 158 13.50 -26.34 -10.63
C LEU A 158 14.51 -25.23 -10.30
N ARG A 159 15.68 -25.58 -9.72
CA ARG A 159 16.69 -24.62 -9.23
C ARG A 159 17.84 -24.38 -10.21
N TRP A 160 17.70 -24.78 -11.47
CA TRP A 160 18.74 -24.56 -12.47
C TRP A 160 18.38 -23.40 -13.39
N ARG A 161 19.35 -22.51 -13.61
CA ARG A 161 19.27 -21.38 -14.54
C ARG A 161 20.33 -21.50 -15.62
N TRP A 162 19.95 -21.19 -16.86
CA TRP A 162 20.90 -21.03 -17.96
C TRP A 162 21.70 -19.73 -17.83
N LYS A 163 23.03 -19.80 -17.90
CA LYS A 163 23.94 -18.66 -17.87
C LYS A 163 24.80 -18.65 -19.14
N PRO A 164 24.53 -17.74 -20.10
CA PRO A 164 25.41 -17.52 -21.24
C PRO A 164 26.82 -17.12 -20.79
N ASP A 165 27.86 -17.51 -21.54
CA ASP A 165 29.24 -17.24 -21.15
C ASP A 165 29.60 -15.74 -21.26
N GLY A 166 28.99 -15.02 -22.20
CA GLY A 166 29.28 -13.61 -22.50
C GLY A 166 28.35 -12.58 -21.86
N CYS A 167 27.28 -13.00 -21.16
CA CYS A 167 26.36 -12.06 -20.50
C CYS A 167 25.44 -12.73 -19.46
N ASP A 168 24.81 -11.89 -18.65
CA ASP A 168 23.72 -12.32 -17.76
C ASP A 168 22.35 -12.11 -18.41
N LEU A 169 21.51 -13.15 -18.37
CA LEU A 169 20.10 -13.02 -18.74
C LEU A 169 19.37 -12.10 -17.75
N PRO A 170 18.59 -11.12 -18.24
CA PRO A 170 17.84 -10.21 -17.39
C PRO A 170 16.75 -10.95 -16.59
N ARG A 171 16.72 -10.72 -15.27
CA ARG A 171 15.73 -11.30 -14.32
C ARG A 171 14.52 -10.39 -14.06
N LYS A 172 14.40 -9.27 -14.77
CA LYS A 172 13.62 -8.13 -14.29
C LYS A 172 12.16 -8.19 -14.73
N ASN A 173 11.26 -7.80 -13.82
CA ASN A 173 9.90 -7.44 -14.18
C ASN A 173 9.95 -6.15 -15.01
N TYR A 174 9.33 -6.20 -16.19
CA TYR A 174 9.26 -5.07 -17.09
C TYR A 174 7.99 -4.25 -16.84
N PHE A 175 8.12 -2.94 -16.83
CA PHE A 175 6.97 -2.02 -16.78
C PHE A 175 6.79 -1.40 -18.16
N LYS A 176 5.58 -1.43 -18.71
CA LYS A 176 5.28 -0.84 -20.02
C LYS A 176 4.44 0.42 -19.85
N GLU A 177 4.87 1.53 -20.43
CA GLU A 177 4.14 2.79 -20.50
C GLU A 177 4.07 3.20 -21.98
N GLY A 178 2.86 3.16 -22.57
CA GLY A 178 2.71 3.30 -24.02
C GLY A 178 3.50 2.23 -24.75
N ASP A 179 4.40 2.62 -25.65
CA ASP A 179 5.28 1.70 -26.39
C ASP A 179 6.64 1.47 -25.71
N TYR A 180 6.92 2.15 -24.60
CA TYR A 180 8.20 2.04 -23.91
C TYR A 180 8.16 0.94 -22.84
N VAL A 181 9.22 0.13 -22.79
CA VAL A 181 9.39 -0.94 -21.81
C VAL A 181 10.57 -0.63 -20.89
N TYR A 182 10.27 -0.33 -19.62
CA TYR A 182 11.26 -0.10 -18.58
C TYR A 182 11.76 -1.44 -18.02
N PRO A 183 13.07 -1.72 -18.09
CA PRO A 183 13.65 -2.94 -17.53
C PRO A 183 13.66 -2.93 -15.99
N LYS A 184 13.61 -1.75 -15.36
CA LYS A 184 13.39 -1.56 -13.93
C LYS A 184 12.62 -0.27 -13.81
N PHE A 185 11.62 -0.24 -12.95
CA PHE A 185 10.87 0.98 -12.69
C PHE A 185 10.76 1.21 -11.20
N ASP A 186 11.20 2.40 -10.77
CA ASP A 186 11.13 2.79 -9.37
C ASP A 186 9.66 2.98 -8.95
N ALA A 187 9.27 2.37 -7.83
CA ALA A 187 7.87 2.36 -7.41
C ALA A 187 7.37 3.76 -6.98
N VAL A 188 8.26 4.64 -6.51
CA VAL A 188 7.92 6.01 -6.13
C VAL A 188 7.70 6.85 -7.39
N GLU A 189 8.58 6.72 -8.38
CA GLU A 189 8.42 7.37 -9.68
C GLU A 189 7.17 6.88 -10.41
N ALA A 190 6.92 5.57 -10.41
CA ALA A 190 5.70 4.98 -10.97
C ALA A 190 4.44 5.55 -10.32
N TYR A 191 4.43 5.70 -8.98
CA TYR A 191 3.33 6.28 -8.24
C TYR A 191 3.11 7.76 -8.60
N ARG A 192 4.18 8.54 -8.71
CA ARG A 192 4.12 9.96 -9.12
C ARG A 192 3.53 10.12 -10.52
N ARG A 193 3.97 9.31 -11.50
CA ARG A 193 3.43 9.36 -12.86
C ARG A 193 1.98 8.93 -12.94
N ALA A 194 1.60 7.88 -12.22
CA ALA A 194 0.21 7.44 -12.13
C ALA A 194 -0.69 8.56 -11.59
N LEU A 195 -0.26 9.26 -10.54
CA LEU A 195 -1.02 10.38 -9.99
C LEU A 195 -1.08 11.58 -10.92
N LYS A 196 -0.01 11.93 -11.63
CA LYS A 196 -0.05 12.99 -12.65
C LYS A 196 -1.00 12.64 -13.80
N THR A 197 -1.05 11.37 -14.20
CA THR A 197 -1.99 10.89 -15.22
C THR A 197 -3.44 11.01 -14.74
N TRP A 198 -3.72 10.59 -13.50
CA TRP A 198 -5.02 10.77 -12.88
C TRP A 198 -5.42 12.25 -12.75
N ALA A 199 -4.51 13.10 -12.30
CA ALA A 199 -4.73 14.54 -12.14
C ALA A 199 -5.09 15.21 -13.47
N LYS A 200 -4.33 14.91 -14.53
CA LYS A 200 -4.64 15.37 -15.89
C LYS A 200 -6.03 14.93 -16.34
N TRP A 201 -6.38 13.66 -16.11
CA TRP A 201 -7.70 13.16 -16.45
C TRP A 201 -8.81 13.90 -15.69
N ILE A 202 -8.62 14.17 -14.40
CA ILE A 202 -9.59 14.93 -13.60
C ILE A 202 -9.77 16.35 -14.17
N ASP A 203 -8.67 17.05 -14.45
CA ASP A 203 -8.70 18.41 -15.00
C ASP A 203 -9.40 18.49 -16.37
N GLU A 204 -9.33 17.43 -17.17
CA GLU A 204 -9.94 17.36 -18.50
C GLU A 204 -11.42 16.92 -18.47
N ASN A 205 -11.84 16.17 -17.44
CA ASN A 205 -13.13 15.45 -17.47
C ASN A 205 -14.11 15.84 -16.36
N VAL A 206 -13.67 16.49 -15.29
CA VAL A 206 -14.52 16.82 -14.13
C VAL A 206 -15.00 18.27 -14.19
N LYS A 207 -16.30 18.48 -13.91
CA LYS A 207 -16.92 19.81 -13.85
C LYS A 207 -17.07 20.24 -12.39
N PRO A 208 -16.19 21.12 -11.85
CA PRO A 208 -16.18 21.46 -10.42
C PRO A 208 -17.45 22.16 -9.93
N ALA A 209 -18.22 22.79 -10.83
CA ALA A 209 -19.52 23.37 -10.50
C ALA A 209 -20.62 22.34 -10.20
N LYS A 210 -20.39 21.05 -10.51
CA LYS A 210 -21.39 19.97 -10.37
C LYS A 210 -20.86 18.73 -9.67
N GLN A 211 -19.54 18.58 -9.57
CA GLN A 211 -18.87 17.37 -9.14
C GLN A 211 -17.78 17.72 -8.14
N LEU A 212 -17.68 16.89 -7.10
CA LEU A 212 -16.65 16.98 -6.09
C LEU A 212 -15.72 15.79 -6.20
N VAL A 213 -14.43 16.06 -6.01
CA VAL A 213 -13.40 15.03 -6.05
C VAL A 213 -12.78 14.94 -4.67
N PHE A 214 -12.88 13.77 -4.06
CA PHE A 214 -12.16 13.44 -2.85
C PHE A 214 -10.98 12.54 -3.19
N TYR A 215 -9.83 12.82 -2.57
CA TYR A 215 -8.70 11.91 -2.60
C TYR A 215 -8.43 11.43 -1.17
N ARG A 216 -8.55 10.12 -0.93
CA ARG A 216 -8.21 9.53 0.36
C ARG A 216 -6.70 9.28 0.42
N GLY A 217 -6.04 9.94 1.38
CA GLY A 217 -4.62 9.79 1.64
C GLY A 217 -4.19 8.39 2.07
N TYR A 218 -2.93 8.27 2.43
CA TYR A 218 -2.27 7.04 2.84
C TYR A 218 -2.90 6.49 4.12
N SER A 219 -3.07 5.18 4.17
CA SER A 219 -3.57 4.46 5.35
C SER A 219 -2.41 3.66 5.92
N SER A 220 -2.08 3.86 7.20
CA SER A 220 -0.99 3.14 7.86
C SER A 220 -1.25 1.64 7.96
N ALA A 221 -0.20 0.85 7.75
CA ALA A 221 -0.15 -0.57 8.08
C ALA A 221 0.72 -0.75 9.35
N HIS A 222 0.38 -1.72 10.19
CA HIS A 222 1.02 -1.89 11.51
C HIS A 222 1.62 -3.28 11.69
N PHE A 223 2.70 -3.57 10.96
CA PHE A 223 3.46 -4.79 11.15
C PHE A 223 4.50 -4.63 12.28
N ARG A 224 4.66 -5.66 13.12
CA ARG A 224 5.71 -5.76 14.14
C ARG A 224 6.49 -7.05 13.97
N GLY A 225 7.79 -7.00 14.29
CA GLY A 225 8.67 -8.17 14.24
C GLY A 225 9.00 -8.67 12.83
N GLY A 226 8.76 -7.83 11.81
CA GLY A 226 8.98 -8.13 10.40
C GLY A 226 8.02 -7.33 9.52
N ASP A 227 8.23 -7.40 8.21
CA ASP A 227 7.34 -6.84 7.19
C ASP A 227 6.25 -7.84 6.79
N TRP A 228 5.36 -7.41 5.90
CA TRP A 228 4.24 -8.21 5.39
C TRP A 228 4.65 -9.56 4.78
N ASP A 229 5.86 -9.68 4.24
CA ASP A 229 6.41 -10.88 3.60
C ASP A 229 7.46 -11.61 4.43
N SER A 230 8.02 -10.97 5.46
CA SER A 230 9.09 -11.50 6.31
C SER A 230 8.64 -11.92 7.72
N GLY A 231 7.32 -12.00 7.96
CA GLY A 231 6.75 -12.56 9.20
C GLY A 231 6.18 -11.53 10.18
N GLY A 232 5.95 -10.30 9.72
CA GLY A 232 5.31 -9.25 10.49
C GLY A 232 3.93 -9.61 11.01
N SER A 233 3.60 -9.08 12.19
CA SER A 233 2.37 -9.36 12.93
C SER A 233 1.76 -8.12 13.57
N CYS A 234 0.44 -8.08 13.64
CA CYS A 234 -0.37 -7.12 14.40
C CYS A 234 -1.27 -7.83 15.42
N ASN A 235 -1.27 -9.16 15.45
CA ASN A 235 -2.09 -9.92 16.39
C ASN A 235 -1.80 -9.54 17.84
N GLY A 236 -2.85 -9.48 18.65
CA GLY A 236 -2.77 -9.07 20.06
C GLY A 236 -2.79 -7.56 20.29
N GLU A 237 -2.76 -6.73 19.24
CA GLU A 237 -3.07 -5.31 19.38
C GLU A 237 -4.57 -5.12 19.59
N THR A 238 -4.96 -4.66 20.78
CA THR A 238 -6.37 -4.50 21.15
C THR A 238 -6.75 -3.08 21.54
N GLN A 239 -5.77 -2.17 21.59
CA GLN A 239 -5.96 -0.77 21.96
C GLN A 239 -5.23 0.14 20.98
N PRO A 240 -5.80 1.32 20.68
CA PRO A 240 -5.12 2.33 19.89
C PRO A 240 -3.90 2.87 20.64
N ILE A 241 -3.04 3.55 19.91
CA ILE A 241 -2.02 4.41 20.51
C ILE A 241 -2.73 5.64 21.08
N LEU A 242 -2.46 6.00 22.33
CA LEU A 242 -3.14 7.13 23.00
C LEU A 242 -2.31 8.42 23.02
N SER A 243 -0.99 8.29 22.96
CA SER A 243 -0.06 9.43 22.95
C SER A 243 1.19 9.08 22.14
N GLY A 244 1.85 10.10 21.60
CA GLY A 244 3.15 9.90 20.95
C GLY A 244 3.16 9.05 19.69
N ALA A 245 2.01 8.77 19.04
CA ALA A 245 1.99 8.19 17.70
C ALA A 245 2.48 9.24 16.69
N PHE A 246 3.79 9.46 16.69
CA PHE A 246 4.44 10.29 15.71
C PHE A 246 4.82 9.39 14.54
N LEU A 247 4.40 9.76 13.34
CA LEU A 247 5.03 9.20 12.14
C LEU A 247 6.45 9.75 12.15
N GLU A 248 7.46 8.91 12.46
CA GLU A 248 8.87 9.33 12.46
C GLU A 248 9.24 10.04 11.16
N THR A 249 8.59 9.70 10.04
CA THR A 249 8.67 10.44 8.79
C THR A 249 7.33 10.44 8.06
N TYR A 250 6.92 11.60 7.56
CA TYR A 250 5.73 11.71 6.72
C TYR A 250 5.93 10.94 5.40
N PRO A 251 5.01 10.02 5.01
CA PRO A 251 5.23 9.15 3.86
C PRO A 251 5.50 9.93 2.57
N LEU A 252 6.54 9.55 1.82
CA LEU A 252 6.88 10.20 0.54
C LEU A 252 5.70 10.16 -0.45
N LYS A 253 4.91 9.07 -0.45
CA LYS A 253 3.69 8.96 -1.25
C LYS A 253 2.68 10.07 -0.93
N MET A 254 2.57 10.50 0.33
CA MET A 254 1.68 11.60 0.71
C MET A 254 2.20 12.95 0.24
N LYS A 255 3.52 13.19 0.31
CA LYS A 255 4.12 14.40 -0.27
C LYS A 255 3.82 14.50 -1.77
N ILE A 256 3.94 13.38 -2.49
CA ILE A 256 3.59 13.30 -3.92
C ILE A 256 2.11 13.64 -4.15
N VAL A 257 1.20 13.11 -3.33
CA VAL A 257 -0.24 13.41 -3.42
C VAL A 257 -0.49 14.90 -3.24
N GLU A 258 0.10 15.51 -2.22
CA GLU A 258 -0.04 16.95 -1.94
C GLU A 258 0.51 17.81 -3.07
N GLU A 259 1.72 17.50 -3.54
CA GLU A 259 2.35 18.18 -4.69
C GLU A 259 1.47 18.11 -5.94
N VAL A 260 0.96 16.92 -6.29
CA VAL A 260 0.11 16.74 -7.47
C VAL A 260 -1.22 17.48 -7.31
N ILE A 261 -1.89 17.36 -6.16
CA ILE A 261 -3.17 18.06 -5.90
C ILE A 261 -3.00 19.58 -5.96
N GLN A 262 -1.87 20.11 -5.47
CA GLN A 262 -1.57 21.54 -5.51
C GLN A 262 -1.41 22.08 -6.95
N GLU A 263 -0.98 21.24 -7.88
CA GLU A 263 -0.82 21.59 -9.31
C GLU A 263 -2.14 21.48 -10.12
N MET A 264 -3.20 20.88 -9.56
CA MET A 264 -4.46 20.63 -10.26
C MET A 264 -5.31 21.89 -10.43
N LYS A 265 -6.02 21.97 -11.57
CA LYS A 265 -6.99 23.04 -11.84
C LYS A 265 -8.33 22.77 -11.16
N VAL A 266 -8.77 21.52 -11.16
CA VAL A 266 -10.00 21.10 -10.47
C VAL A 266 -9.68 20.92 -8.99
N PRO A 267 -10.43 21.58 -8.08
CA PRO A 267 -10.19 21.44 -6.65
C PRO A 267 -10.46 20.02 -6.19
N VAL A 268 -9.48 19.42 -5.54
CA VAL A 268 -9.58 18.11 -4.89
C VAL A 268 -9.57 18.29 -3.39
N ILE A 269 -10.50 17.64 -2.71
CA ILE A 269 -10.57 17.60 -1.26
C ILE A 269 -9.72 16.42 -0.78
N LEU A 270 -8.57 16.72 -0.18
CA LEU A 270 -7.68 15.71 0.39
C LEU A 270 -8.18 15.26 1.77
N LEU A 271 -8.66 14.01 1.85
CA LEU A 271 -8.94 13.35 3.12
C LEU A 271 -7.62 12.78 3.65
N ASN A 272 -6.86 13.59 4.40
CA ASN A 272 -5.59 13.15 4.97
C ASN A 272 -5.80 12.24 6.19
N VAL A 273 -6.01 10.95 5.91
CA VAL A 273 -6.22 9.91 6.94
C VAL A 273 -4.91 9.31 7.49
N THR A 274 -3.76 9.78 7.02
CA THR A 274 -2.43 9.21 7.35
C THR A 274 -2.18 9.22 8.85
N ARG A 275 -2.35 10.38 9.49
CA ARG A 275 -2.09 10.52 10.92
C ARG A 275 -3.11 9.77 11.77
N LEU A 276 -4.40 9.88 11.46
CA LEU A 276 -5.46 9.26 12.27
C LEU A 276 -5.40 7.73 12.20
N THR A 277 -5.06 7.17 11.04
CA THR A 277 -4.93 5.71 10.88
C THR A 277 -3.72 5.17 11.64
N ASN A 278 -2.64 5.96 11.78
CA ASN A 278 -1.45 5.58 12.53
C ASN A 278 -1.70 5.29 14.03
N PHE A 279 -2.77 5.84 14.60
CA PHE A 279 -3.14 5.55 15.99
C PHE A 279 -3.83 4.19 16.14
N ARG A 280 -4.32 3.59 15.05
CA ARG A 280 -5.30 2.51 15.09
C ARG A 280 -4.69 1.13 14.87
N LYS A 281 -3.54 0.83 15.45
CA LYS A 281 -2.90 -0.51 15.34
C LYS A 281 -3.82 -1.67 15.76
N ASP A 282 -4.84 -1.38 16.57
CA ASP A 282 -5.90 -2.31 17.02
C ASP A 282 -6.93 -2.67 15.93
N GLY A 283 -7.05 -1.87 14.88
CA GLY A 283 -8.18 -1.94 13.94
C GLY A 283 -8.01 -2.93 12.79
N HIS A 284 -6.90 -3.67 12.72
CA HIS A 284 -6.60 -4.57 11.61
C HIS A 284 -7.22 -5.97 11.80
N PRO A 285 -7.61 -6.67 10.71
CA PRO A 285 -8.11 -8.04 10.79
C PRO A 285 -7.10 -9.03 11.37
N SER A 286 -5.79 -8.79 11.18
CA SER A 286 -4.73 -9.71 11.59
C SER A 286 -4.98 -11.13 11.04
N ILE A 287 -5.23 -12.11 11.90
CA ILE A 287 -5.50 -13.51 11.54
C ILE A 287 -6.98 -13.75 11.16
N PHE A 288 -7.84 -12.75 11.29
CA PHE A 288 -9.30 -12.86 11.12
C PHE A 288 -9.79 -12.38 9.74
N GLY A 289 -8.88 -12.09 8.79
CA GLY A 289 -9.24 -11.60 7.45
C GLY A 289 -9.92 -12.63 6.52
N LYS A 290 -9.90 -13.93 6.85
CA LYS A 290 -10.63 -14.97 6.11
C LYS A 290 -11.27 -15.97 7.07
N ARG A 291 -12.49 -16.39 6.75
CA ARG A 291 -13.20 -17.44 7.50
C ARG A 291 -12.42 -18.74 7.41
N LEU A 292 -12.24 -19.41 8.54
CA LEU A 292 -11.74 -20.79 8.63
C LEU A 292 -12.80 -21.72 8.05
N THR A 293 -12.83 -21.84 6.72
CA THR A 293 -13.58 -22.91 6.07
C THR A 293 -12.68 -24.15 6.11
N GLU A 294 -13.18 -25.23 6.72
CA GLU A 294 -12.50 -26.54 6.83
C GLU A 294 -11.26 -26.61 7.75
N GLY A 295 -11.15 -25.75 8.76
CA GLY A 295 -10.07 -25.85 9.76
C GLY A 295 -8.65 -25.56 9.24
N LYS A 296 -8.49 -25.28 7.94
CA LYS A 296 -7.22 -24.82 7.36
C LYS A 296 -7.20 -23.29 7.33
N LYS A 297 -6.31 -22.70 8.12
CA LYS A 297 -5.89 -21.30 7.91
C LYS A 297 -5.26 -21.21 6.52
N VAL A 298 -5.75 -20.28 5.68
CA VAL A 298 -5.16 -19.99 4.35
C VAL A 298 -3.68 -19.62 4.48
N SER A 299 -3.29 -19.07 5.63
CA SER A 299 -1.90 -19.04 6.12
C SER A 299 -1.89 -18.73 7.62
N THR A 300 -1.11 -19.45 8.42
CA THR A 300 -0.78 -19.07 9.81
C THR A 300 0.36 -18.05 9.88
N ARG A 301 1.17 -17.96 8.82
CA ARG A 301 2.39 -17.13 8.77
C ARG A 301 2.16 -15.72 8.25
N ARG A 302 1.01 -15.44 7.62
CA ARG A 302 0.70 -14.14 7.03
C ARG A 302 -0.54 -13.55 7.68
N GLN A 303 -0.35 -12.43 8.37
CA GLN A 303 -1.43 -11.65 8.96
C GLN A 303 -1.76 -10.45 8.08
N ASP A 304 -3.01 -10.03 8.11
CA ASP A 304 -3.43 -8.80 7.47
C ASP A 304 -3.33 -7.62 8.44
N CYS A 305 -2.24 -6.87 8.33
CA CYS A 305 -2.01 -5.66 9.11
C CYS A 305 -2.07 -4.40 8.24
N SER A 306 -2.77 -4.48 7.11
CA SER A 306 -2.86 -3.41 6.11
C SER A 306 -4.31 -3.01 5.80
N HIS A 307 -5.25 -3.96 5.82
CA HIS A 307 -6.68 -3.70 5.72
C HIS A 307 -7.31 -3.46 7.09
N TRP A 308 -8.56 -3.05 7.12
CA TRP A 308 -9.25 -2.68 8.35
C TRP A 308 -10.45 -3.59 8.60
N CYS A 309 -10.68 -3.92 9.87
CA CYS A 309 -11.96 -4.46 10.31
C CYS A 309 -13.07 -3.45 10.06
N VAL A 310 -14.26 -3.98 9.77
CA VAL A 310 -15.51 -3.21 9.72
C VAL A 310 -16.53 -3.87 10.67
N PRO A 311 -17.26 -3.09 11.50
CA PRO A 311 -17.14 -1.65 11.69
C PRO A 311 -15.79 -1.23 12.29
N GLY A 312 -15.31 -0.02 11.98
CA GLY A 312 -13.99 0.45 12.39
C GLY A 312 -13.49 1.69 11.67
N VAL A 313 -12.18 1.73 11.41
CA VAL A 313 -11.48 2.89 10.83
C VAL A 313 -12.10 3.41 9.51
N PRO A 314 -12.56 2.55 8.59
CA PRO A 314 -13.23 3.03 7.37
C PRO A 314 -14.52 3.81 7.63
N ASP A 315 -15.23 3.54 8.73
CA ASP A 315 -16.45 4.27 9.07
C ASP A 315 -16.12 5.73 9.42
N THR A 316 -15.02 5.95 10.16
CA THR A 316 -14.51 7.31 10.42
C THR A 316 -14.15 8.05 9.14
N TRP A 317 -13.65 7.37 8.09
CA TRP A 317 -13.39 8.03 6.81
C TRP A 317 -14.69 8.52 6.15
N ASN A 318 -15.76 7.73 6.24
CA ASN A 318 -17.07 8.11 5.74
C ASN A 318 -17.67 9.26 6.55
N GLU A 319 -17.51 9.25 7.87
CA GLU A 319 -17.89 10.38 8.74
C GLU A 319 -17.15 11.67 8.37
N LEU A 320 -15.86 11.59 8.05
CA LEU A 320 -15.08 12.74 7.59
C LEU A 320 -15.56 13.28 6.24
N ILE A 321 -15.95 12.41 5.31
CA ILE A 321 -16.57 12.83 4.04
C ILE A 321 -17.88 13.56 4.33
N TYR A 322 -18.76 12.96 5.14
CA TYR A 322 -20.04 13.55 5.52
C TYR A 322 -19.85 14.92 6.19
N ALA A 323 -18.96 15.00 7.19
CA ALA A 323 -18.63 16.23 7.88
C ALA A 323 -18.08 17.29 6.92
N THR A 324 -17.24 16.89 5.97
CA THR A 324 -16.70 17.82 4.97
C THR A 324 -17.79 18.40 4.07
N LEU A 325 -18.73 17.57 3.61
CA LEU A 325 -19.87 18.04 2.82
C LEU A 325 -20.78 18.97 3.62
N PHE A 326 -21.02 18.63 4.89
CA PHE A 326 -21.87 19.41 5.79
C PHE A 326 -21.26 20.77 6.16
N PHE A 327 -20.02 20.80 6.67
CA PHE A 327 -19.39 22.03 7.16
C PHE A 327 -18.94 22.97 6.03
N ASN A 328 -18.54 22.44 4.88
CA ASN A 328 -18.15 23.27 3.75
C ASN A 328 -19.35 23.76 2.91
N LYS A 329 -20.59 23.56 3.40
CA LYS A 329 -21.84 23.99 2.78
C LYS A 329 -21.91 23.61 1.29
N GLN A 330 -21.58 22.37 0.99
CA GLN A 330 -21.61 21.85 -0.38
C GLN A 330 -23.02 21.34 -0.77
N PHE A 331 -24.06 21.95 -0.17
CA PHE A 331 -25.49 21.66 -0.34
C PHE A 331 -26.26 22.93 -0.67
#